data_AF-A0A959J0T1-F1
#
_entry.id   AF-A0A959J0T1-F1
#
_cell.length_a   1.000
_cell.length_b   1.000
_cell.length_c   1.000
_cell.angle_alpha   90.00
_cell.angle_beta   90.00
_cell.angle_gamma   90.00
#
_symmetry.space_group_name_H-M   'P 1'
#
loop_
_entity.id
_entity.type
_entity.pdbx_description
1 polymer ?
#
loop_
_entity_poly.entity_id
_entity_poly.type
_entity_poly.pdbx_seq_one_letter_code
_entity_poly.pdbx_strand_id
1 'polypeptide(L)'
;FKLADMYVKITAAKLLVMKAACEKDEGKDIAHSGSMAKLYASETALEVANEAVQIHGGNGYVAEYHVERMMRDSKITQIYEGTSEIQRIVISRGLV
;
A
#
# COMPACT_ATOMS: atom_id res chain seq x y z
N PHE A 1 -14.39 13.43 -3.59
CA PHE A 1 -15.29 12.50 -2.85
C PHE A 1 -14.41 11.35 -2.37
N LYS A 2 -14.38 11.04 -1.06
CA LYS A 2 -13.40 10.09 -0.46
C LYS A 2 -13.27 8.76 -1.22
N LEU A 3 -14.39 8.15 -1.62
CA LEU A 3 -14.39 6.89 -2.36
C LEU A 3 -13.67 6.98 -3.72
N ALA A 4 -13.78 8.12 -4.42
CA ALA A 4 -13.07 8.32 -5.68
C ALA A 4 -11.56 8.41 -5.45
N ASP A 5 -11.13 9.15 -4.43
CA ASP A 5 -9.72 9.31 -4.08
C ASP A 5 -9.10 7.96 -3.66
N MET A 6 -9.83 7.18 -2.84
CA MET A 6 -9.44 5.82 -2.45
C MET A 6 -9.30 4.90 -3.67
N TYR A 7 -10.27 4.92 -4.58
CA TYR A 7 -10.23 4.09 -5.79
C TYR A 7 -9.04 4.41 -6.69
N VAL A 8 -8.73 5.70 -6.87
CA VAL A 8 -7.56 6.15 -7.64
C VAL A 8 -6.27 5.64 -7.01
N LYS A 9 -6.12 5.75 -5.69
CA LYS A 9 -4.92 5.25 -4.98
C LYS A 9 -4.75 3.74 -5.09
N ILE A 10 -5.83 2.97 -4.90
CA ILE A 10 -5.81 1.51 -5.08
C ILE A 10 -5.41 1.14 -6.51
N THR A 11 -5.94 1.86 -7.50
CA THR A 11 -5.62 1.63 -8.90
C THR A 11 -4.14 1.93 -9.17
N ALA A 12 -3.61 3.05 -8.68
CA ALA A 12 -2.20 3.39 -8.80
C ALA A 12 -1.29 2.34 -8.12
N ALA A 13 -1.65 1.88 -6.92
CA ALA A 13 -0.92 0.82 -6.22
C ALA A 13 -0.91 -0.49 -7.01
N LYS A 14 -2.07 -0.88 -7.57
CA LYS A 14 -2.18 -2.07 -8.43
C LYS A 14 -1.29 -1.95 -9.67
N LEU A 15 -1.26 -0.79 -10.31
CA LEU A 15 -0.41 -0.56 -11.48
C LEU A 15 1.08 -0.66 -11.16
N LEU A 16 1.53 -0.14 -10.01
CA LEU A 16 2.92 -0.28 -9.58
C LEU A 16 3.30 -1.75 -9.33
N VAL A 17 2.41 -2.51 -8.67
CA VAL A 17 2.62 -3.95 -8.43
C VAL A 17 2.69 -4.71 -9.75
N MET A 18 1.75 -4.47 -10.67
CA MET A 18 1.75 -5.14 -11.97
C MET A 18 2.97 -4.79 -12.82
N LYS A 19 3.43 -3.52 -12.77
CA LYS A 19 4.68 -3.11 -13.44
C LYS A 19 5.88 -3.91 -12.92
N ALA A 20 6.05 -3.99 -11.59
CA ALA A 20 7.13 -4.76 -10.99
C ALA A 20 7.05 -6.26 -11.33
N ALA A 21 5.83 -6.81 -11.38
CA ALA A 21 5.61 -8.19 -11.80
C ALA A 21 6.00 -8.43 -13.27
N CYS A 22 5.56 -7.56 -14.19
CA CYS A 22 5.94 -7.66 -15.61
C CYS A 22 7.46 -7.55 -15.80
N GLU A 23 8.12 -6.60 -15.12
CA GLU A 23 9.58 -6.46 -15.19
C GLU A 23 10.30 -7.71 -14.67
N LYS A 24 9.77 -8.35 -13.62
CA LYS A 24 10.29 -9.63 -13.12
C LYS A 24 10.17 -10.74 -14.16
N ASP A 25 9.01 -10.85 -14.81
CA ASP A 25 8.73 -11.88 -15.82
C ASP A 25 9.61 -11.68 -17.07
N GLU A 26 9.98 -10.44 -17.38
CA GLU A 26 10.96 -10.08 -18.42
C GLU A 26 12.42 -10.31 -18.01
N GLY A 27 12.68 -10.79 -16.77
CA GLY A 27 14.03 -11.06 -16.25
C GLY A 27 14.83 -9.81 -15.88
N LYS A 28 14.17 -8.66 -15.68
CA LYS A 28 14.82 -7.42 -15.26
C LYS A 28 15.11 -7.43 -13.76
N ASP A 29 16.06 -6.60 -13.33
CA ASP A 29 16.24 -6.30 -11.91
C ASP A 29 15.04 -5.49 -11.40
N ILE A 30 14.43 -5.99 -10.33
CA ILE A 30 13.21 -5.44 -9.73
C ILE A 30 13.46 -4.77 -8.38
N ALA A 31 14.72 -4.60 -7.94
CA ALA A 31 15.02 -3.96 -6.66
C ALA A 31 14.33 -2.59 -6.55
N HIS A 32 14.40 -1.77 -7.60
CA HIS A 32 13.80 -0.45 -7.61
C HIS A 32 12.27 -0.48 -7.73
N SER A 33 11.73 -1.18 -8.74
CA SER A 33 10.28 -1.22 -8.98
C SER A 33 9.51 -1.99 -7.92
N GLY A 34 10.08 -3.06 -7.40
CA GLY A 34 9.55 -3.83 -6.27
C GLY A 34 9.49 -2.97 -5.00
N SER A 35 10.54 -2.21 -4.69
CA SER A 35 10.53 -1.29 -3.54
C SER A 35 9.49 -0.18 -3.69
N MET A 36 9.35 0.41 -4.89
CA MET A 36 8.30 1.39 -5.17
C MET A 36 6.89 0.80 -4.97
N ALA A 37 6.66 -0.41 -5.51
CA ALA A 37 5.37 -1.09 -5.41
C ALA A 37 5.03 -1.41 -3.95
N LYS A 38 5.96 -2.00 -3.19
CA LYS A 38 5.75 -2.36 -1.78
C LYS A 38 5.47 -1.12 -0.93
N LEU A 39 6.29 -0.07 -1.09
CA LEU A 39 6.12 1.18 -0.35
C LEU A 39 4.72 1.76 -0.62
N TYR A 40 4.39 2.02 -1.89
CA TYR A 40 3.15 2.70 -2.23
C TYR A 40 1.91 1.88 -1.88
N ALA A 41 1.93 0.56 -2.13
CA ALA A 41 0.80 -0.30 -1.84
C ALA A 41 0.53 -0.43 -0.33
N SER A 42 1.57 -0.57 0.50
CA SER A 42 1.41 -0.68 1.96
C SER A 42 0.89 0.62 2.59
N GLU A 43 1.39 1.78 2.16
CA GLU A 43 0.89 3.08 2.63
C GLU A 43 -0.54 3.35 2.17
N THR A 44 -0.85 3.00 0.92
CA THR A 44 -2.22 3.09 0.38
C THR A 44 -3.19 2.19 1.15
N ALA A 45 -2.79 0.95 1.48
CA ALA A 45 -3.64 0.03 2.22
C ALA A 45 -4.04 0.59 3.60
N LEU A 46 -3.09 1.17 4.33
CA LEU A 46 -3.36 1.80 5.62
C LEU A 46 -4.26 3.02 5.48
N GLU A 47 -3.97 3.89 4.52
CA GLU A 47 -4.76 5.10 4.29
C GLU A 47 -6.21 4.76 3.93
N VAL A 48 -6.41 3.85 2.98
CA VAL A 48 -7.74 3.41 2.53
C VAL A 48 -8.50 2.72 3.66
N ALA A 49 -7.84 1.89 4.48
CA ALA A 49 -8.50 1.23 5.61
C ALA A 49 -8.92 2.23 6.69
N ASN A 50 -8.09 3.23 7.00
CA ASN A 50 -8.44 4.34 7.91
C ASN A 50 -9.65 5.12 7.38
N GLU A 51 -9.67 5.45 6.09
CA GLU A 51 -10.78 6.17 5.48
C GLU A 51 -12.07 5.33 5.42
N ALA A 52 -11.95 4.02 5.23
CA ALA A 52 -13.09 3.10 5.31
C ALA A 52 -13.73 3.11 6.71
N VAL A 53 -12.93 3.13 7.78
CA VAL A 53 -13.43 3.31 9.15
C VAL A 53 -14.17 4.65 9.29
N GLN A 54 -13.58 5.75 8.79
CA GLN A 54 -14.19 7.08 8.86
C GLN A 54 -15.55 7.16 8.12
N ILE A 55 -15.67 6.49 6.97
CA ILE A 55 -16.92 6.42 6.20
C ILE A 55 -18.03 5.67 6.98
N HIS A 56 -17.67 4.64 7.74
CA HIS A 56 -18.62 3.89 8.57
C HIS A 56 -19.00 4.61 9.87
N GLY A 57 -18.33 5.72 10.22
CA GLY A 57 -18.56 6.44 11.47
C GLY A 57 -18.30 5.56 12.70
N GLY A 58 -19.16 5.66 13.73
CA GLY A 58 -19.02 4.84 14.95
C GLY A 58 -19.05 3.33 14.69
N ASN A 59 -19.80 2.88 13.69
CA ASN A 59 -19.86 1.48 13.28
C ASN A 59 -18.52 0.99 12.73
N GLY A 60 -17.69 1.88 12.19
CA GLY A 60 -16.36 1.52 11.70
C GLY A 60 -15.37 1.14 12.80
N TYR A 61 -15.70 1.41 14.07
CA TYR A 61 -14.82 1.18 15.22
C TYR A 61 -15.28 -0.01 16.10
N VAL A 62 -16.39 -0.67 15.75
CA VAL A 62 -16.89 -1.84 16.48
C VAL A 62 -16.56 -3.13 15.73
N ALA A 63 -16.28 -4.20 16.48
CA ALA A 63 -15.80 -5.48 15.93
C ALA A 63 -16.82 -6.21 15.02
N GLU A 64 -18.07 -5.77 15.00
CA GLU A 64 -19.11 -6.29 14.10
C GLU A 64 -18.83 -5.96 12.62
N TYR A 65 -18.11 -4.86 12.34
CA TYR A 65 -17.76 -4.46 10.98
C TYR A 65 -16.27 -4.72 10.69
N HIS A 66 -15.98 -5.32 9.54
CA HIS A 66 -14.61 -5.76 9.21
C HIS A 66 -13.59 -4.63 9.05
N VAL A 67 -14.02 -3.38 8.85
CA VAL A 67 -13.12 -2.26 8.55
C VAL A 67 -12.14 -1.94 9.68
N GLU A 68 -12.54 -2.15 10.94
CA GLU A 68 -11.62 -1.97 12.09
C GLU A 68 -10.45 -2.97 12.03
N ARG A 69 -10.76 -4.22 11.68
CA ARG A 69 -9.76 -5.29 11.58
C ARG A 69 -8.83 -5.02 10.40
N MET A 70 -9.40 -4.64 9.25
CA MET A 70 -8.61 -4.30 8.06
C MET A 70 -7.66 -3.12 8.34
N MET A 71 -8.09 -2.13 9.12
CA MET A 71 -7.24 -1.02 9.55
C MET A 71 -6.06 -1.52 10.38
N ARG A 72 -6.29 -2.38 11.38
CA ARG A 72 -5.20 -2.96 12.20
C ARG A 72 -4.27 -3.82 11.36
N ASP A 73 -4.81 -4.69 10.52
CA ASP A 73 -4.03 -5.62 9.69
C ASP A 73 -3.18 -4.87 8.66
N SER A 74 -3.69 -3.76 8.10
CA SER A 74 -2.95 -2.96 7.13
C SER A 74 -1.66 -2.36 7.71
N LYS A 75 -1.61 -2.08 9.03
CA LYS A 75 -0.45 -1.42 9.65
C LYS A 75 0.83 -2.25 9.56
N ILE A 76 0.71 -3.58 9.69
CA ILE A 76 1.89 -4.45 9.67
C ILE A 76 2.61 -4.40 8.32
N THR A 77 1.88 -4.15 7.23
CA THR A 77 2.43 -4.10 5.85
C THR A 77 3.49 -3.01 5.65
N GLN A 78 3.49 -1.97 6.48
CA GLN A 78 4.53 -0.94 6.47
C GLN A 78 5.83 -1.37 7.18
N ILE A 79 5.82 -2.47 7.92
CA ILE A 79 6.89 -2.88 8.85
C ILE A 79 7.61 -4.14 8.36
N TYR A 80 6.88 -5.20 8.00
CA TYR A 80 7.49 -6.45 7.55
C TYR A 80 7.96 -6.38 6.07
N GLU A 81 8.79 -7.36 5.65
CA GLU A 81 9.51 -7.37 4.35
C GLU A 81 10.23 -6.03 4.04
N GLY A 82 10.84 -5.44 5.06
CA GLY A 82 11.52 -4.15 4.99
C GLY A 82 10.57 -2.98 5.21
N THR A 83 10.88 -2.15 6.21
CA THR A 83 10.03 -1.01 6.59
C THR A 83 9.89 0.02 5.46
N SER A 84 8.86 0.87 5.51
CA SER A 84 8.70 1.98 4.54
C SER A 84 9.97 2.83 4.40
N GLU A 85 10.69 3.08 5.48
CA GLU A 85 11.94 3.84 5.48
C GLU A 85 13.05 3.10 4.73
N ILE A 86 13.16 1.78 4.92
CA ILE A 86 14.12 0.95 4.15
C ILE A 86 13.77 0.97 2.67
N GLN A 87 12.49 0.85 2.31
CA GLN A 87 12.09 0.93 0.90
C GLN A 87 12.45 2.28 0.27
N ARG A 88 12.26 3.40 1.00
CA ARG A 88 12.70 4.73 0.54
C ARG A 88 14.21 4.79 0.34
N ILE A 89 15.01 4.19 1.21
CA ILE A 89 16.47 4.13 1.03
C ILE A 89 16.84 3.37 -0.25
N VAL A 90 16.20 2.22 -0.52
CA VAL A 90 16.46 1.44 -1.73
C VAL A 90 16.10 2.25 -3.00
N ILE A 91 14.94 2.91 -2.99
CA ILE A 91 14.52 3.80 -4.09
C ILE A 91 15.54 4.92 -4.29
N SER A 92 15.90 5.63 -3.22
CA SER A 92 16.86 6.75 -3.30
C SER A 92 18.22 6.34 -3.86
N ARG A 93 18.70 5.12 -3.54
CA ARG A 93 19.97 4.59 -4.08
C ARG A 93 19.93 4.32 -5.59
N GLY A 94 18.74 4.17 -6.19
CA GLY A 94 18.59 3.99 -7.64
C GLY A 94 18.50 5.29 -8.43
N LEU A 95 18.49 6.45 -7.76
CA LEU A 95 18.36 7.77 -8.39
C LEU A 95 19.69 8.55 -8.47
N VAL A 96 20.72 8.09 -7.75
CA VAL A 96 22.07 8.67 -7.68
C VAL A 96 23.10 7.70 -8.22
#